data_AF-A0A2E7A6N9-F1
#
_entry.id   AF-A0A2E7A6N9-F1
#
_cell.length_a   1.000
_cell.length_b   1.000
_cell.length_c   1.000
_cell.angle_alpha   90.00
_cell.angle_beta   90.00
_cell.angle_gamma   90.00
#
_symmetry.space_group_name_H-M   'P 1'
#
loop_
_entity.id
_entity.type
_entity.pdbx_description
1 polymer ?
#
loop_
_entity_poly.entity_id
_entity_poly.type
_entity_poly.pdbx_seq_one_letter_code
_entity_poly.pdbx_strand_id
1 'polypeptide(L)'
;MSQHSNNPSSLESPTLVLTPWSGSWDSDDPDANFKEEVTAYGLLDPLETLNGLANSLDIPIGALARYVLAKWATGGSEGMLHLGSSTVQRMRNTCDKAEERDTEKARLSAYNELREIIEWLYVPIEDPEVYEN
;
A
#
# COMPACT_ATOMS: atom_id res chain seq x y z
N MET A 1 29.03 -31.41 -33.49
CA MET A 1 27.72 -30.95 -33.98
C MET A 1 26.81 -30.80 -32.78
N SER A 2 26.44 -29.56 -32.52
CA SER A 2 25.73 -29.08 -31.34
C SER A 2 24.24 -29.41 -31.39
N GLN A 3 23.68 -29.82 -30.25
CA GLN A 3 22.27 -29.59 -29.89
C GLN A 3 22.24 -29.33 -28.38
N HIS A 4 22.61 -28.12 -27.94
CA HIS A 4 22.19 -27.65 -26.62
C HIS A 4 20.74 -27.19 -26.78
N SER A 5 19.79 -28.02 -26.35
CA SER A 5 18.41 -27.57 -26.14
C SER A 5 18.42 -26.56 -25.00
N ASN A 6 18.40 -25.27 -25.36
CA ASN A 6 17.94 -24.23 -24.45
C ASN A 6 16.45 -24.45 -24.22
N ASN A 7 16.12 -25.17 -23.15
CA ASN A 7 14.78 -25.10 -22.58
C ASN A 7 14.70 -23.74 -21.85
N PRO A 8 13.92 -22.75 -22.31
CA PRO A 8 13.64 -21.60 -21.47
C PRO A 8 12.90 -22.15 -20.26
N SER A 9 13.47 -21.99 -19.07
CA SER A 9 12.86 -22.36 -17.80
C SER A 9 11.41 -21.91 -17.81
N SER A 10 10.48 -22.86 -17.77
CA SER A 10 9.06 -22.61 -17.57
C SER A 10 8.93 -21.86 -16.24
N LEU A 11 8.76 -20.53 -16.32
CA LEU A 11 8.42 -19.70 -15.18
C LEU A 11 7.05 -20.17 -14.70
N GLU A 12 7.02 -21.05 -13.71
CA GLU A 12 5.78 -21.43 -13.06
C GLU A 12 5.10 -20.16 -12.54
N SER A 13 3.86 -19.94 -12.98
CA SER A 13 3.10 -18.80 -12.48
C SER A 13 2.72 -19.07 -11.03
N PRO A 14 3.04 -18.16 -10.09
CA PRO A 14 2.70 -18.37 -8.69
C PRO A 14 1.18 -18.45 -8.53
N THR A 15 0.73 -19.38 -7.69
CA THR A 15 -0.68 -19.49 -7.29
C THR A 15 -0.86 -18.81 -5.94
N LEU A 16 -1.79 -17.85 -5.86
CA LEU A 16 -2.15 -17.13 -4.64
C LEU A 16 -3.55 -17.54 -4.20
N VAL A 17 -3.71 -17.91 -2.93
CA VAL A 17 -5.01 -18.20 -2.32
C VAL A 17 -5.39 -17.04 -1.40
N LEU A 18 -6.55 -16.43 -1.64
CA LEU A 18 -7.05 -15.28 -0.88
C LEU A 18 -7.81 -15.76 0.36
N THR A 19 -7.08 -16.12 1.41
CA THR A 19 -7.67 -16.57 2.69
C THR A 19 -7.88 -15.42 3.67
N PRO A 20 -9.07 -15.28 4.29
CA PRO A 20 -9.25 -14.34 5.40
C PRO A 20 -8.30 -14.66 6.56
N TRP A 21 -7.75 -13.64 7.21
CA TRP A 21 -6.91 -13.80 8.39
C TRP A 21 -7.71 -13.54 9.68
N SER A 22 -7.64 -14.49 10.62
CA SER A 22 -8.38 -14.48 11.89
C SER A 22 -7.47 -14.76 13.10
N GLY A 23 -6.18 -14.45 12.98
CA GLY A 23 -5.22 -14.64 14.07
C GLY A 23 -5.46 -13.67 15.23
N SER A 24 -4.95 -14.02 16.40
CA SER A 24 -4.85 -13.12 17.55
C SER A 24 -3.46 -12.47 17.62
N TRP A 25 -3.36 -11.34 18.31
CA TRP A 25 -2.11 -10.64 18.59
C TRP A 25 -2.03 -10.22 20.06
N ASP A 26 -0.81 -10.00 20.54
CA ASP A 26 -0.56 -9.53 21.89
C ASP A 26 -0.97 -8.05 22.04
N SER A 27 -1.28 -7.61 23.26
CA SER A 27 -1.70 -6.23 23.52
C SER A 27 -0.61 -5.19 23.23
N ASP A 28 0.65 -5.61 23.26
CA ASP A 28 1.82 -4.74 23.03
C ASP A 28 2.41 -4.93 21.61
N ASP A 29 1.69 -5.60 20.72
CA ASP A 29 2.12 -5.82 19.33
C ASP A 29 2.16 -4.48 18.56
N PRO A 30 3.33 -4.04 18.07
CA PRO A 30 3.46 -2.75 17.38
C PRO A 30 2.65 -2.68 16.08
N ASP A 31 2.27 -3.83 15.51
CA ASP A 31 1.50 -3.95 14.27
C ASP A 31 0.02 -4.31 14.53
N ALA A 32 -0.44 -4.28 15.80
CA ALA A 32 -1.80 -4.63 16.19
C ALA A 32 -2.87 -3.93 15.35
N ASN A 33 -2.73 -2.62 15.11
CA ASN A 33 -3.67 -1.83 14.31
C ASN A 33 -3.75 -2.33 12.86
N PHE A 34 -2.61 -2.72 12.27
CA PHE A 34 -2.57 -3.21 10.90
C PHE A 34 -3.17 -4.62 10.80
N LYS A 35 -2.89 -5.48 11.77
CA LYS A 35 -3.51 -6.81 11.89
C LYS A 35 -5.03 -6.71 12.04
N GLU A 36 -5.51 -5.77 12.85
CA GLU A 36 -6.94 -5.47 12.98
C GLU A 36 -7.56 -5.06 11.64
N GLU A 37 -6.90 -4.16 10.91
CA GLU A 37 -7.33 -3.72 9.58
C GLU A 37 -7.37 -4.88 8.57
N VAL A 38 -6.33 -5.74 8.56
CA VAL A 38 -6.29 -6.94 7.71
C VAL A 38 -7.45 -7.89 8.01
N THR A 39 -7.78 -8.12 9.29
CA THR A 39 -8.95 -8.92 9.67
C THR A 39 -10.26 -8.26 9.22
N ALA A 40 -10.41 -6.95 9.43
CA ALA A 40 -11.62 -6.23 9.06
C ALA A 40 -11.86 -6.24 7.54
N TYR A 41 -10.83 -5.97 6.74
CA TYR A 41 -10.90 -6.02 5.28
C TYR A 41 -11.01 -7.45 4.73
N GLY A 42 -10.52 -8.45 5.47
CA GLY A 42 -10.68 -9.87 5.12
C GLY A 42 -12.13 -10.37 5.10
N LEU A 43 -13.09 -9.57 5.59
CA LEU A 43 -14.52 -9.85 5.48
C LEU A 43 -15.11 -9.54 4.09
N LEU A 44 -14.39 -8.74 3.28
CA LEU A 44 -14.81 -8.41 1.92
C LEU A 44 -14.37 -9.51 0.96
N ASP A 45 -15.20 -9.81 -0.04
CA ASP A 45 -14.78 -10.64 -1.17
C ASP A 45 -14.24 -9.74 -2.30
N PRO A 46 -12.90 -9.67 -2.49
CA PRO A 46 -12.32 -8.83 -3.54
C PRO A 46 -12.63 -9.36 -4.95
N LEU A 47 -13.05 -10.62 -5.09
CA LEU A 47 -13.33 -11.21 -6.38
C LEU A 47 -14.65 -10.74 -6.98
N GLU A 48 -15.60 -10.24 -6.19
CA GLU A 48 -16.87 -9.73 -6.74
C GLU A 48 -16.62 -8.58 -7.73
N THR A 49 -15.83 -7.59 -7.30
CA THR A 49 -15.46 -6.44 -8.15
C THR A 49 -14.53 -6.85 -9.29
N LEU A 50 -13.51 -7.67 -9.00
CA LEU A 50 -12.54 -8.11 -10.01
C LEU A 50 -13.18 -8.96 -11.11
N ASN A 51 -14.14 -9.82 -10.78
CA ASN A 51 -14.89 -10.61 -11.76
C ASN A 51 -15.71 -9.72 -12.69
N GLY A 52 -16.42 -8.72 -12.13
CA GLY A 52 -17.20 -7.78 -12.93
C GLY A 52 -16.32 -7.03 -13.95
N LEU A 53 -15.19 -6.51 -13.49
CA LEU A 53 -14.26 -5.78 -14.35
C LEU A 53 -13.58 -6.70 -15.39
N ALA A 54 -13.10 -7.87 -14.97
CA ALA A 54 -12.49 -8.86 -15.85
C ALA A 54 -13.43 -9.27 -17.00
N ASN A 55 -14.69 -9.54 -16.69
CA ASN A 55 -15.71 -9.89 -17.68
C ASN A 55 -16.01 -8.71 -18.63
N SER A 56 -16.08 -7.48 -18.10
CA SER A 56 -16.36 -6.30 -18.93
C SER A 56 -15.24 -5.96 -19.92
N LEU A 57 -13.99 -6.27 -19.56
CA LEU A 57 -12.80 -5.99 -20.36
C LEU A 57 -12.33 -7.19 -21.20
N ASP A 58 -12.98 -8.35 -21.05
CA ASP A 58 -12.60 -9.62 -21.68
C ASP A 58 -11.12 -9.99 -21.40
N ILE A 59 -10.73 -9.90 -20.12
CA ILE A 59 -9.37 -10.24 -19.66
C ILE A 59 -9.41 -11.35 -18.60
N PRO A 60 -8.39 -12.25 -18.55
CA PRO A 60 -8.31 -13.25 -17.49
C PRO A 60 -8.20 -12.59 -16.11
N ILE A 61 -9.02 -13.02 -15.14
CA ILE A 61 -9.02 -12.45 -13.79
C ILE A 61 -7.63 -12.49 -13.13
N GLY A 62 -6.85 -13.54 -13.37
CA GLY A 62 -5.49 -13.65 -12.86
C GLY A 62 -4.54 -12.59 -13.43
N ALA A 63 -4.74 -12.16 -14.68
CA ALA A 63 -3.95 -11.08 -15.28
C ALA A 63 -4.33 -9.72 -14.68
N LEU A 64 -5.62 -9.48 -14.46
CA LEU A 64 -6.11 -8.28 -13.79
C LEU A 64 -5.65 -8.22 -12.32
N ALA A 65 -5.72 -9.34 -11.60
CA ALA A 65 -5.23 -9.44 -10.23
C ALA A 65 -3.71 -9.18 -10.18
N ARG A 66 -2.92 -9.76 -11.09
CA ARG A 66 -1.48 -9.47 -11.20
C ARG A 66 -1.21 -7.99 -11.45
N TYR A 67 -1.98 -7.34 -12.33
CA TYR A 67 -1.88 -5.91 -12.57
C TYR A 67 -2.18 -5.09 -11.32
N VAL A 68 -3.27 -5.41 -10.60
CA VAL A 68 -3.65 -4.71 -9.37
C VAL A 68 -2.57 -4.86 -8.30
N LEU A 69 -2.05 -6.08 -8.10
CA LEU A 69 -0.97 -6.35 -7.16
C LEU A 69 0.31 -5.61 -7.57
N ALA A 70 0.74 -5.69 -8.82
CA ALA A 70 1.95 -5.01 -9.28
C ALA A 70 1.82 -3.48 -9.21
N LYS A 71 0.65 -2.92 -9.51
CA LYS A 71 0.44 -1.47 -9.52
C LYS A 71 0.24 -0.90 -8.12
N TRP A 72 -0.52 -1.58 -7.27
CA TRP A 72 -0.98 -1.03 -5.99
C TRP A 72 -0.44 -1.77 -4.78
N ALA A 73 -0.17 -3.08 -4.88
CA ALA A 73 0.51 -3.76 -3.78
C ALA A 73 2.00 -3.43 -3.80
N THR A 74 2.67 -3.37 -4.96
CA THR A 74 4.09 -2.95 -5.02
C THR A 74 4.24 -1.44 -4.86
N GLY A 75 3.52 -0.64 -5.64
CA GLY A 75 3.57 0.83 -5.53
C GLY A 75 2.92 1.40 -4.25
N GLY A 76 2.04 0.64 -3.61
CA GLY A 76 1.33 1.05 -2.39
C GLY A 76 1.81 0.38 -1.10
N SER A 77 2.56 -0.73 -1.12
CA SER A 77 3.20 -1.23 0.11
C SER A 77 4.39 -0.37 0.51
N GLU A 78 5.03 0.34 -0.41
CA GLU A 78 5.93 1.44 -0.09
C GLU A 78 5.18 2.58 0.63
N GLY A 79 3.96 2.87 0.20
CA GLY A 79 3.07 3.80 0.90
C GLY A 79 2.53 3.29 2.25
N MET A 80 2.18 2.01 2.36
CA MET A 80 1.42 1.51 3.52
C MET A 80 2.34 0.90 4.59
N LEU A 81 3.50 0.36 4.21
CA LEU A 81 4.55 -0.08 5.13
C LEU A 81 5.43 1.07 5.59
N HIS A 82 5.62 2.12 4.77
CA HIS A 82 6.49 3.26 5.11
C HIS A 82 5.72 4.48 5.63
N LEU A 83 4.45 4.69 5.23
CA LEU A 83 3.66 5.87 5.61
C LEU A 83 2.59 5.57 6.66
N GLY A 84 2.55 4.37 7.26
CA GLY A 84 1.44 3.80 8.06
C GLY A 84 0.64 4.80 8.89
N SER A 85 -0.63 4.52 9.19
CA SER A 85 -1.64 5.36 9.90
C SER A 85 -1.11 6.48 10.84
N SER A 86 0.02 6.26 11.52
CA SER A 86 0.87 7.25 12.18
C SER A 86 1.22 8.52 11.37
N THR A 87 1.50 8.50 10.06
CA THR A 87 1.86 9.71 9.28
C THR A 87 0.65 10.62 9.08
N VAL A 88 -0.48 10.03 8.69
CA VAL A 88 -1.76 10.76 8.59
C VAL A 88 -2.19 11.27 9.96
N GLN A 89 -2.03 10.47 11.01
CA GLN A 89 -2.29 10.89 12.38
C GLN A 89 -1.35 12.02 12.82
N ARG A 90 -0.08 12.02 12.40
CA ARG A 90 0.88 13.10 12.67
C ARG A 90 0.45 14.39 12.00
N MET A 91 0.10 14.35 10.72
CA MET A 91 -0.41 15.52 9.99
C MET A 91 -1.63 16.12 10.70
N ARG A 92 -2.58 15.26 11.10
CA ARG A 92 -3.77 15.69 11.87
C ARG A 92 -3.40 16.33 13.21
N ASN A 93 -2.54 15.68 13.99
CA ASN A 93 -2.10 16.19 15.29
C ASN A 93 -1.36 17.54 15.16
N THR A 94 -0.63 17.76 14.06
CA THR A 94 0.03 19.04 13.78
C THR A 94 -0.97 20.15 13.52
N CYS A 95 -2.06 19.88 12.77
CA CYS A 95 -3.17 20.82 12.61
C CYS A 95 -3.86 21.10 13.96
N ASP A 96 -4.25 20.06 14.68
CA ASP A 96 -5.00 20.18 15.94
C ASP A 96 -4.23 21.04 16.97
N LYS A 97 -2.91 20.83 17.11
CA LYS A 97 -2.05 21.62 18.01
C LYS A 97 -1.93 23.09 17.61
N ALA A 98 -1.94 23.38 16.30
CA ALA A 98 -1.88 24.76 15.82
C ALA A 98 -3.21 25.48 16.02
N GLU A 99 -4.32 24.76 15.82
CA GLU A 99 -5.67 25.25 16.06
C GLU A 99 -5.92 25.50 17.55
N GLU A 100 -5.49 24.59 18.44
CA GLU A 100 -5.61 24.76 19.89
C GLU A 100 -4.87 26.00 20.40
N ARG A 101 -3.70 26.33 19.80
CA ARG A 101 -2.92 27.51 20.17
C ARG A 101 -3.47 28.81 19.59
N ASP A 102 -4.23 28.73 18.50
CA ASP A 102 -4.84 29.83 17.76
C ASP A 102 -3.94 31.08 17.56
N THR A 103 -2.71 30.86 17.10
CA THR A 103 -1.79 31.95 16.75
C THR A 103 -1.26 31.80 15.35
N GLU A 104 -0.97 32.93 14.69
CA GLU A 104 -0.33 32.95 13.37
C GLU A 104 1.00 32.19 13.37
N LYS A 105 1.81 32.36 14.43
CA LYS A 105 3.08 31.64 14.60
C LYS A 105 2.88 30.12 14.67
N ALA A 106 1.87 29.64 15.37
CA ALA A 106 1.57 28.21 15.46
C ALA A 106 1.09 27.64 14.11
N ARG A 107 0.22 28.38 13.40
CA ARG A 107 -0.25 28.00 12.05
C ARG A 107 0.90 27.95 11.04
N LEU A 108 1.81 28.93 11.05
CA LEU A 108 2.98 28.95 10.18
C LEU A 108 3.94 27.79 10.49
N SER A 109 4.13 27.48 11.78
CA SER A 109 4.94 26.34 12.19
C SER A 109 4.34 25.01 11.70
N ALA A 110 3.03 24.83 11.85
CA ALA A 110 2.33 23.65 11.36
C ALA A 110 2.36 23.53 9.84
N TYR A 111 2.20 24.64 9.11
CA TYR A 111 2.34 24.67 7.66
C TYR A 111 3.72 24.15 7.21
N ASN A 112 4.79 24.59 7.86
CA ASN A 112 6.14 24.14 7.51
C ASN A 112 6.32 22.65 7.74
N GLU A 113 5.85 22.12 8.88
CA GLU A 113 5.92 20.67 9.16
C GLU A 113 5.09 19.85 8.17
N LEU A 114 3.86 20.31 7.84
CA LEU A 114 3.03 19.66 6.84
C LEU A 114 3.69 19.67 5.46
N ARG A 115 4.32 20.79 5.09
CA ARG A 115 5.04 20.93 3.82
C ARG A 115 6.19 19.94 3.73
N GLU A 116 6.98 19.77 4.79
CA GLU A 116 8.07 18.77 4.83
C GLU A 116 7.55 17.35 4.66
N ILE A 117 6.43 17.01 5.31
CA ILE A 117 5.80 15.69 5.15
C ILE A 117 5.30 15.51 3.71
N ILE A 118 4.66 16.52 3.12
CA ILE A 118 4.18 16.48 1.73
C ILE A 118 5.33 16.38 0.74
N GLU A 119 6.41 17.15 0.92
CA GLU A 119 7.60 17.09 0.07
C GLU A 119 8.20 15.69 0.09
N TRP A 120 8.31 15.10 1.28
CA TRP A 120 8.76 13.72 1.42
C TRP A 120 7.82 12.70 0.74
N LEU A 121 6.50 12.88 0.86
CA LEU A 121 5.50 12.05 0.17
C LEU A 121 5.50 12.22 -1.35
N TYR A 122 6.01 13.33 -1.85
CA TYR A 122 6.02 13.68 -3.27
C TYR A 122 7.24 13.12 -4.02
N VAL A 123 8.35 12.86 -3.31
CA VAL A 123 9.58 12.28 -3.90
C VAL A 123 9.33 11.03 -4.77
N PRO A 124 8.55 10.02 -4.33
CA PRO A 124 8.29 8.82 -5.14
C PRO A 124 7.47 9.11 -6.41
N ILE A 125 6.72 10.22 -6.41
CA ILE A 125 5.87 10.64 -7.54
C ILE A 125 6.72 11.35 -8.60
N GLU A 126 7.73 12.13 -8.19
CA GLU A 126 8.68 12.78 -9.11
C GLU A 126 9.73 11.83 -9.68
N ASP A 127 10.21 10.88 -8.86
CA ASP A 127 11.25 9.93 -9.27
C ASP A 127 10.84 8.49 -8.91
N PRO A 128 10.12 7.81 -9.82
CA PRO A 128 9.64 6.44 -9.61
C PRO A 128 10.76 5.40 -9.48
N GLU A 129 12.00 5.73 -9.86
CA GLU A 129 13.14 4.79 -9.82
C GLU A 129 13.89 4.81 -8.47
N VAL A 130 13.52 5.68 -7.52
CA VAL A 130 14.17 5.82 -6.20
C VAL A 130 14.22 4.51 -5.39
N TYR A 131 13.35 3.56 -5.71
CA TYR A 131 13.24 2.27 -5.02
C TYR A 131 13.69 1.06 -5.85
N GLU A 132 14.25 1.27 -7.04
CA GLU A 132 14.99 0.22 -7.76
C GLU A 132 16.39 0.04 -7.15
N ASN A 133 16.48 -0.68 -6.02
CA ASN A 133 17.73 -1.25 -5.50
C ASN A 133 17.58 -2.75 -5.23
#